data_AF-A0AAU0VVW9-F1
#
_entry.id   AF-A0AAU0VVW9-F1
#
_cell.length_a   1.000
_cell.length_b   1.000
_cell.length_c   1.000
_cell.angle_alpha   90.00
_cell.angle_beta   90.00
_cell.angle_gamma   90.00
#
_symmetry.space_group_name_H-M   'P 1'
#
loop_
_entity.id
_entity.type
_entity.pdbx_description
1 polymer ?
#
loop_
_entity_poly.entity_id
_entity_poly.type
_entity_poly.pdbx_seq_one_letter_code
_entity_poly.pdbx_strand_id
1 'polypeptide(L)'
;MNSTPSAPLTEADVMAAALRSHGFPAFPDKEGGVTFLAVPLDPEVTADEVRTHAHVLIACGEHVNRPADQYDEPWSASRYDDKGEFLDVVYAGEKHLGIQGDAEACARAVVTHAAQWAAGVAAEPVPGTAQRLIDAVRRHGLGGYYDSEEGVVIGYPADVPQERALRNEHIVLQVVTSGGNGHEGLHVTAWIHDGGVHFHEVAQVFVSPGLPTQEDFDRGARAAAEWLSKPRPEAGTVLLAALAEYGITPTACDTSFGIPLDPEVADGSVWSGAHLSVADRSGSTKHVPAAHAGWAVFLHDASGEPVGDPPFATPVSFGRPECHEDSARAAVFIADYISAPSR
;
A
#
# COMPACT_ATOMS: atom_id res chain seq x y z
N MET A 1 -33.60 5.27 -47.16
CA MET A 1 -33.71 5.33 -45.70
C MET A 1 -32.30 5.54 -45.17
N ASN A 2 -31.97 6.75 -44.72
CA ASN A 2 -30.67 7.03 -44.12
C ASN A 2 -30.74 6.52 -42.67
N SER A 3 -30.00 5.45 -42.38
CA SER A 3 -29.83 5.01 -41.00
C SER A 3 -28.92 6.03 -40.32
N THR A 4 -29.46 6.79 -39.37
CA THR A 4 -28.65 7.64 -38.51
C THR A 4 -27.69 6.73 -37.75
N PRO A 5 -26.37 6.98 -37.76
CA PRO A 5 -25.43 6.20 -36.97
C PRO A 5 -25.86 6.25 -35.49
N SER A 6 -25.98 5.09 -34.86
CA SER A 6 -26.21 5.01 -33.41
C SER A 6 -25.06 5.74 -32.72
N ALA A 7 -25.37 6.54 -31.70
CA ALA A 7 -24.35 7.09 -30.84
C ALA A 7 -23.46 5.94 -30.30
N PRO A 8 -22.15 6.15 -30.14
CA PRO A 8 -21.27 5.16 -29.54
C PRO A 8 -21.72 4.86 -28.11
N LEU A 9 -21.56 3.61 -27.68
CA LEU A 9 -21.84 3.18 -26.31
C LEU A 9 -20.89 3.91 -25.36
N THR A 10 -21.42 4.49 -24.29
CA THR A 10 -20.62 5.16 -23.25
C THR A 10 -20.26 4.21 -22.11
N GLU A 11 -19.28 4.59 -21.29
CA GLU A 11 -18.95 3.85 -20.07
C GLU A 11 -20.16 3.76 -19.12
N ALA A 12 -20.91 4.85 -18.97
CA ALA A 12 -22.16 4.92 -18.21
C ALA A 12 -23.21 3.92 -18.72
N ASP A 13 -23.34 3.74 -20.03
CA ASP A 13 -24.28 2.77 -20.61
C ASP A 13 -23.92 1.34 -20.22
N VAL A 14 -22.63 1.01 -20.16
CA VAL A 14 -22.14 -0.31 -19.74
C VAL A 14 -22.46 -0.56 -18.26
N MET A 15 -22.14 0.39 -17.38
CA MET A 15 -22.44 0.26 -15.94
C MET A 15 -23.95 0.22 -15.67
N ALA A 16 -24.73 1.09 -16.31
CA ALA A 16 -26.18 1.12 -16.15
C ALA A 16 -26.83 -0.19 -16.64
N ALA A 17 -26.29 -0.81 -17.70
CA ALA A 17 -26.74 -2.13 -18.14
C ALA A 17 -26.42 -3.22 -17.10
N ALA A 18 -25.22 -3.20 -16.50
CA ALA A 18 -24.82 -4.14 -15.46
C ALA A 18 -25.73 -4.04 -14.23
N LEU A 19 -25.98 -2.83 -13.70
CA LEU A 19 -26.88 -2.59 -12.56
C LEU A 19 -28.34 -2.97 -12.87
N ARG A 20 -28.83 -2.64 -14.06
CA ARG A 20 -30.19 -2.98 -14.49
C ARG A 20 -30.41 -4.49 -14.54
N SER A 21 -29.39 -5.28 -14.86
CA SER A 21 -29.47 -6.74 -14.82
C SER A 21 -29.77 -7.31 -13.43
N HIS A 22 -29.53 -6.50 -12.38
CA HIS A 22 -29.82 -6.79 -10.98
C HIS A 22 -31.05 -6.02 -10.44
N GLY A 23 -31.77 -5.28 -11.28
CA GLY A 23 -32.96 -4.52 -10.88
C GLY A 23 -32.66 -3.16 -10.23
N PHE A 24 -31.43 -2.65 -10.31
CA PHE A 24 -31.08 -1.33 -9.77
C PHE A 24 -31.10 -0.26 -10.87
N PRO A 25 -31.79 0.88 -10.64
CA PRO A 25 -31.68 2.02 -11.52
C PRO A 25 -30.33 2.73 -11.31
N ALA A 26 -29.86 3.42 -12.35
CA ALA A 26 -28.67 4.25 -12.30
C ALA A 26 -28.97 5.55 -13.04
N PHE A 27 -28.75 6.68 -12.38
CA PHE A 27 -29.12 8.01 -12.88
C PHE A 27 -27.86 8.80 -13.20
N PRO A 28 -27.65 9.25 -14.46
CA PRO A 28 -26.54 10.13 -14.79
C PRO A 28 -26.62 11.43 -13.99
N ASP A 29 -25.51 11.84 -13.40
CA ASP A 29 -25.40 13.06 -12.61
C ASP A 29 -24.02 13.71 -12.80
N LYS A 30 -23.87 14.94 -12.32
CA LYS A 30 -22.65 15.73 -12.44
C LYS A 30 -22.45 16.68 -11.26
N GLU A 31 -21.20 16.85 -10.87
CA GLU A 31 -20.82 17.79 -9.82
C GLU A 31 -19.38 18.25 -10.04
N GLY A 32 -19.11 19.55 -9.93
CA GLY A 32 -17.74 20.07 -10.05
C GLY A 32 -17.04 19.80 -11.39
N GLY A 33 -17.78 19.47 -12.46
CA GLY A 33 -17.21 19.09 -13.76
C GLY A 33 -16.96 17.57 -13.92
N VAL A 34 -17.14 16.79 -12.87
CA VAL A 34 -17.09 15.32 -12.88
C VAL A 34 -18.47 14.78 -13.25
N THR A 35 -18.53 13.68 -14.01
CA THR A 35 -19.78 12.96 -14.28
C THR A 35 -19.74 11.56 -13.67
N PHE A 36 -20.87 11.10 -13.14
CA PHE A 36 -21.01 9.82 -12.46
C PHE A 36 -22.45 9.29 -12.58
N LEU A 37 -22.68 8.09 -12.07
CA LEU A 37 -24.00 7.49 -11.91
C LEU A 37 -24.39 7.50 -10.44
N ALA A 38 -25.54 8.10 -10.11
CA ALA A 38 -26.15 7.98 -8.80
C ALA A 38 -27.08 6.76 -8.78
N VAL A 39 -26.88 5.87 -7.81
CA VAL A 39 -27.61 4.61 -7.63
C VAL A 39 -28.22 4.61 -6.24
N PRO A 40 -29.55 4.64 -6.09
CA PRO A 40 -30.15 4.60 -4.77
C PRO A 40 -29.97 3.21 -4.13
N LEU A 41 -29.81 3.16 -2.80
CA LEU A 41 -29.80 1.87 -2.08
C LEU A 41 -31.19 1.23 -2.00
N ASP A 42 -32.24 2.06 -2.04
CA ASP A 42 -33.62 1.64 -2.27
C ASP A 42 -33.96 1.80 -3.77
N PRO A 43 -34.16 0.71 -4.53
CA PRO A 43 -34.35 0.77 -5.98
C PRO A 43 -35.65 1.46 -6.42
N GLU A 44 -36.58 1.74 -5.50
CA GLU A 44 -37.82 2.47 -5.79
C GLU A 44 -37.61 4.01 -5.78
N VAL A 45 -36.48 4.51 -5.29
CA VAL A 45 -36.15 5.94 -5.27
C VAL A 45 -35.95 6.47 -6.68
N THR A 46 -36.56 7.62 -6.98
CA THR A 46 -36.52 8.23 -8.30
C THR A 46 -35.26 9.07 -8.53
N ALA A 47 -35.01 9.43 -9.80
CA ALA A 47 -33.85 10.25 -10.17
C ALA A 47 -33.79 11.60 -9.44
N ASP A 48 -34.93 12.25 -9.23
CA ASP A 48 -34.99 13.57 -8.59
C ASP A 48 -34.77 13.51 -7.06
N GLU A 49 -34.91 12.31 -6.46
CA GLU A 49 -34.85 12.08 -5.01
C GLU A 49 -33.55 11.42 -4.57
N VAL A 50 -32.75 10.88 -5.50
CA VAL A 50 -31.58 10.05 -5.18
C VAL A 50 -30.58 10.75 -4.25
N ARG A 51 -30.38 12.06 -4.40
CA ARG A 51 -29.42 12.86 -3.62
C ARG A 51 -29.88 13.15 -2.19
N THR A 52 -31.15 12.96 -1.88
CA THR A 52 -31.71 13.17 -0.53
C THR A 52 -32.02 11.84 0.17
N HIS A 53 -31.49 10.74 -0.35
CA HIS A 53 -31.59 9.39 0.20
C HIS A 53 -30.20 8.76 0.26
N ALA A 54 -30.05 7.68 1.01
CA ALA A 54 -28.83 6.90 0.98
C ALA A 54 -28.60 6.33 -0.43
N HIS A 55 -27.44 6.63 -1.01
CA HIS A 55 -27.13 6.33 -2.39
C HIS A 55 -25.65 5.98 -2.58
N VAL A 56 -25.32 5.51 -3.77
CA VAL A 56 -23.96 5.25 -4.23
C VAL A 56 -23.69 6.11 -5.45
N LEU A 57 -22.57 6.81 -5.48
CA LEU A 57 -22.03 7.44 -6.67
C LEU A 57 -20.99 6.51 -7.30
N ILE A 58 -21.18 6.19 -8.58
CA ILE A 58 -20.30 5.32 -9.34
C ILE A 58 -19.60 6.13 -10.43
N ALA A 59 -18.27 6.11 -10.42
CA ALA A 59 -17.43 6.88 -11.32
C ALA A 59 -16.39 5.99 -12.04
N CYS A 60 -15.99 6.40 -13.23
CA CYS A 60 -14.87 5.86 -14.00
C CYS A 60 -13.98 7.05 -14.36
N GLY A 61 -12.96 7.28 -13.54
CA GLY A 61 -12.20 8.54 -13.56
C GLY A 61 -13.07 9.78 -13.38
N GLU A 62 -12.80 10.82 -14.16
CA GLU A 62 -13.54 12.08 -14.11
C GLU A 62 -14.87 12.05 -14.89
N HIS A 63 -15.03 11.12 -15.84
CA HIS A 63 -16.07 11.20 -16.85
C HIS A 63 -16.65 9.83 -17.25
N VAL A 64 -17.85 9.49 -16.75
CA VAL A 64 -18.55 8.25 -17.17
C VAL A 64 -19.23 8.34 -18.54
N ASN A 65 -19.30 9.53 -19.15
CA ASN A 65 -19.92 9.74 -20.46
C ASN A 65 -18.95 9.58 -21.63
N ARG A 66 -17.72 9.08 -21.40
CA ARG A 66 -16.75 8.78 -22.45
C ARG A 66 -17.20 7.57 -23.27
N PRO A 67 -16.76 7.45 -24.54
CA PRO A 67 -16.92 6.22 -25.31
C PRO A 67 -16.33 5.02 -24.57
N ALA A 68 -17.05 3.89 -24.53
CA ALA A 68 -16.63 2.69 -23.82
C ALA A 68 -15.32 2.06 -24.34
N ASP A 69 -14.93 2.36 -25.58
CA ASP A 69 -13.65 1.94 -26.17
C ASP A 69 -12.46 2.81 -25.74
N GLN A 70 -12.71 3.91 -25.01
CA GLN A 70 -11.70 4.77 -24.39
C GLN A 70 -11.50 4.44 -22.90
N TYR A 71 -12.06 3.33 -22.43
CA TYR A 71 -11.93 2.88 -21.05
C TYR A 71 -10.47 2.66 -20.66
N ASP A 72 -9.98 3.49 -19.75
CA ASP A 72 -8.59 3.49 -19.28
C ASP A 72 -8.46 3.64 -17.76
N GLU A 73 -9.57 3.86 -17.05
CA GLU A 73 -9.66 4.00 -15.60
C GLU A 73 -10.64 2.98 -15.02
N PRO A 74 -10.36 2.40 -13.84
CA PRO A 74 -11.27 1.44 -13.22
C PRO A 74 -12.53 2.11 -12.65
N TRP A 75 -13.59 1.32 -12.49
CA TRP A 75 -14.79 1.76 -11.79
C TRP A 75 -14.54 1.94 -10.29
N SER A 76 -15.13 2.97 -9.69
CA SER A 76 -15.23 3.14 -8.24
C SER A 76 -16.67 3.43 -7.85
N ALA A 77 -17.06 3.01 -6.65
CA ALA A 77 -18.40 3.23 -6.11
C ALA A 77 -18.29 3.71 -4.67
N SER A 78 -18.89 4.86 -4.38
CA SER A 78 -18.83 5.53 -3.08
C SER A 78 -20.22 5.73 -2.50
N ARG A 79 -20.45 5.31 -1.26
CA ARG A 79 -21.70 5.46 -0.52
C ARG A 79 -21.80 6.84 0.12
N TYR A 80 -23.00 7.39 0.07
CA TYR A 80 -23.40 8.62 0.72
C TYR A 80 -24.67 8.40 1.54
N ASP A 81 -24.82 9.19 2.61
CA ASP A 81 -26.04 9.22 3.41
C ASP A 81 -27.14 10.09 2.75
N ASP A 82 -28.24 10.27 3.47
CA ASP A 82 -29.39 11.08 3.03
C ASP A 82 -29.13 12.60 3.06
N LYS A 83 -27.99 13.03 3.60
CA LYS A 83 -27.51 14.42 3.59
C LYS A 83 -26.45 14.66 2.51
N GLY A 84 -26.07 13.62 1.77
CA GLY A 84 -24.98 13.68 0.80
C GLY A 84 -23.60 13.72 1.45
N GLU A 85 -23.47 13.32 2.72
CA GLU A 85 -22.17 13.12 3.36
C GLU A 85 -21.58 11.81 2.86
N PHE A 86 -20.31 11.87 2.44
CA PHE A 86 -19.56 10.66 2.07
C PHE A 86 -19.45 9.78 3.30
N LEU A 87 -19.91 8.53 3.16
CA LEU A 87 -19.78 7.54 4.21
C LEU A 87 -18.67 6.56 3.89
N ASP A 88 -18.61 6.07 2.65
CA ASP A 88 -17.70 4.95 2.35
C ASP A 88 -17.40 4.69 0.87
N VAL A 89 -16.42 3.84 0.57
CA VAL A 89 -16.17 3.23 -0.75
C VAL A 89 -16.70 1.80 -0.78
N VAL A 90 -17.76 1.54 -1.55
CA VAL A 90 -18.37 0.21 -1.74
C VAL A 90 -17.55 -0.67 -2.68
N TYR A 91 -16.90 -0.05 -3.66
CA TYR A 91 -16.11 -0.76 -4.67
C TYR A 91 -14.98 0.12 -5.19
N ALA A 92 -13.82 -0.48 -5.43
CA ALA A 92 -12.76 0.13 -6.22
C ALA A 92 -12.15 -0.96 -7.10
N GLY A 93 -12.38 -0.82 -8.40
CA GLY A 93 -11.98 -1.76 -9.42
C GLY A 93 -10.49 -1.75 -9.69
N GLU A 94 -10.08 -2.73 -10.48
CA GLU A 94 -8.72 -2.84 -10.99
C GLU A 94 -8.74 -2.80 -12.52
N LYS A 95 -7.73 -2.15 -13.10
CA LYS A 95 -7.65 -1.90 -14.56
C LYS A 95 -7.65 -3.18 -15.43
N HIS A 96 -7.36 -4.34 -14.85
CA HIS A 96 -7.08 -5.57 -15.60
C HIS A 96 -8.31 -6.33 -16.10
N LEU A 97 -9.53 -6.00 -15.63
CA LEU A 97 -10.75 -6.75 -15.97
C LEU A 97 -11.42 -6.31 -17.29
N GLY A 98 -10.95 -5.21 -17.91
CA GLY A 98 -11.66 -4.54 -19.00
C GLY A 98 -13.01 -3.98 -18.54
N ILE A 99 -13.63 -3.12 -19.35
CA ILE A 99 -14.82 -2.36 -18.92
C ILE A 99 -16.00 -3.24 -18.47
N GLN A 100 -16.28 -4.34 -19.20
CA GLN A 100 -17.42 -5.20 -18.87
C GLN A 100 -17.18 -5.98 -17.58
N GLY A 101 -16.00 -6.61 -17.45
CA GLY A 101 -15.67 -7.38 -16.25
C GLY A 101 -15.62 -6.52 -14.99
N ASP A 102 -15.06 -5.32 -15.10
CA ASP A 102 -15.01 -4.37 -13.99
C ASP A 102 -16.40 -3.80 -13.65
N ALA A 103 -17.21 -3.46 -14.65
CA ALA A 103 -18.58 -2.98 -14.43
C ALA A 103 -19.47 -4.04 -13.76
N GLU A 104 -19.37 -5.31 -14.17
CA GLU A 104 -20.09 -6.41 -13.54
C GLU A 104 -19.64 -6.65 -12.09
N ALA A 105 -18.33 -6.57 -11.82
CA ALA A 105 -17.80 -6.70 -10.46
C ALA A 105 -18.28 -5.56 -9.56
N CYS A 106 -18.21 -4.32 -10.04
CA CYS A 106 -18.73 -3.15 -9.36
C CYS A 106 -20.24 -3.26 -9.08
N ALA A 107 -21.05 -3.62 -10.10
CA ALA A 107 -22.49 -3.76 -9.95
C ALA A 107 -22.87 -4.81 -8.91
N ARG A 108 -22.19 -5.98 -8.91
CA ARG A 108 -22.40 -7.01 -7.88
C ARG A 108 -22.07 -6.52 -6.48
N ALA A 109 -21.00 -5.75 -6.31
CA ALA A 109 -20.63 -5.18 -5.02
C ALA A 109 -21.70 -4.20 -4.52
N VAL A 110 -22.16 -3.29 -5.38
CA VAL A 110 -23.23 -2.33 -5.05
C VAL A 110 -24.54 -3.03 -4.69
N VAL A 111 -24.95 -4.03 -5.47
CA VAL A 111 -26.18 -4.82 -5.21
C VAL A 111 -26.10 -5.58 -3.89
N THR A 112 -24.95 -6.21 -3.61
CA THR A 112 -24.71 -6.91 -2.35
C THR A 112 -24.79 -5.95 -1.17
N HIS A 113 -24.18 -4.76 -1.30
CA HIS A 113 -24.21 -3.72 -0.29
C HIS A 113 -25.64 -3.20 -0.05
N ALA A 114 -26.41 -2.91 -1.09
CA ALA A 114 -27.79 -2.48 -0.98
C ALA A 114 -28.67 -3.53 -0.28
N ALA A 115 -28.49 -4.82 -0.59
CA ALA A 115 -29.21 -5.91 0.08
C ALA A 115 -28.88 -6.00 1.58
N GLN A 116 -27.62 -5.83 1.95
CA GLN A 116 -27.19 -5.79 3.35
C GLN A 116 -27.78 -4.58 4.09
N TRP A 117 -27.76 -3.41 3.45
CA TRP A 117 -28.32 -2.17 3.99
C TRP A 117 -29.83 -2.31 4.26
N ALA A 118 -30.59 -2.82 3.29
CA ALA A 118 -32.03 -3.03 3.42
C ALA A 118 -32.40 -4.01 4.54
N ALA A 119 -31.54 -5.00 4.81
CA ALA A 119 -31.74 -5.97 5.88
C ALA A 119 -31.34 -5.43 7.27
N GLY A 120 -30.84 -4.20 7.38
CA GLY A 120 -30.35 -3.62 8.64
C GLY A 120 -29.15 -4.36 9.23
N VAL A 121 -28.50 -5.20 8.42
CA VAL A 121 -27.32 -6.02 8.76
C VAL A 121 -26.13 -5.64 7.90
N ALA A 122 -26.20 -4.52 7.18
CA ALA A 122 -24.99 -3.86 6.75
C ALA A 122 -24.19 -3.59 8.02
N ALA A 123 -23.19 -4.44 8.26
CA ALA A 123 -22.03 -4.04 9.03
C ALA A 123 -21.64 -2.65 8.51
N GLU A 124 -21.15 -1.78 9.39
CA GLU A 124 -20.49 -0.57 8.91
C GLU A 124 -19.56 -1.02 7.78
N PRO A 125 -19.83 -0.56 6.53
CA PRO A 125 -19.17 -1.15 5.40
C PRO A 125 -17.67 -0.91 5.61
N VAL A 126 -16.91 -1.98 5.43
CA VAL A 126 -15.46 -1.88 5.47
C VAL A 126 -15.09 -0.99 4.30
N PRO A 127 -14.42 0.14 4.52
CA PRO A 127 -14.07 0.99 3.41
C PRO A 127 -13.35 0.25 2.34
N GLY A 128 -13.66 0.51 1.07
CA GLY A 128 -13.05 -0.21 -0.05
C GLY A 128 -11.52 -0.22 0.05
N THR A 129 -10.94 0.85 0.59
CA THR A 129 -9.51 0.91 0.95
C THR A 129 -9.10 -0.09 2.04
N ALA A 130 -9.85 -0.17 3.14
CA ALA A 130 -9.66 -1.17 4.18
C ALA A 130 -9.89 -2.60 3.65
N GLN A 131 -10.87 -2.81 2.77
CA GLN A 131 -11.12 -4.12 2.16
C GLN A 131 -9.94 -4.55 1.27
N ARG A 132 -9.41 -3.65 0.43
CA ARG A 132 -8.19 -3.91 -0.36
C ARG A 132 -7.00 -4.25 0.54
N LEU A 133 -6.84 -3.55 1.67
CA LEU A 133 -5.82 -3.88 2.66
C LEU A 133 -6.04 -5.25 3.31
N ILE A 134 -7.27 -5.59 3.71
CA ILE A 134 -7.61 -6.91 4.26
C ILE A 134 -7.29 -8.01 3.24
N ASP A 135 -7.65 -7.81 1.98
CA ASP A 135 -7.40 -8.78 0.92
C ASP A 135 -5.90 -8.93 0.66
N ALA A 136 -5.13 -7.84 0.64
CA ALA A 136 -3.67 -7.88 0.53
C ALA A 136 -3.04 -8.64 1.72
N VAL A 137 -3.44 -8.32 2.95
CA VAL A 137 -2.98 -9.00 4.19
C VAL A 137 -3.26 -10.51 4.11
N ARG A 138 -4.46 -10.91 3.68
CA ARG A 138 -4.83 -12.32 3.51
C ARG A 138 -4.05 -13.03 2.41
N ARG A 139 -3.79 -12.36 1.28
CA ARG A 139 -2.94 -12.90 0.19
C ARG A 139 -1.53 -13.23 0.68
N HIS A 140 -1.03 -12.48 1.67
CA HIS A 140 0.26 -12.71 2.31
C HIS A 140 0.20 -13.63 3.55
N GLY A 141 -0.89 -14.39 3.71
CA GLY A 141 -0.98 -15.45 4.72
C GLY A 141 -1.21 -14.96 6.16
N LEU A 142 -1.72 -13.73 6.32
CA LEU A 142 -2.11 -13.18 7.61
C LEU A 142 -3.63 -13.23 7.81
N GLY A 143 -4.06 -13.20 9.07
CA GLY A 143 -5.41 -12.80 9.44
C GLY A 143 -5.55 -11.28 9.36
N GLY A 144 -6.75 -10.81 9.02
CA GLY A 144 -7.03 -9.38 8.85
C GLY A 144 -8.50 -9.05 9.09
N TYR A 145 -8.77 -7.99 9.86
CA TYR A 145 -10.10 -7.37 10.02
C TYR A 145 -10.00 -5.84 10.07
N TYR A 146 -11.11 -5.16 9.79
CA TYR A 146 -11.23 -3.71 9.89
C TYR A 146 -11.82 -3.35 11.25
N ASP A 147 -11.12 -2.49 11.97
CA ASP A 147 -11.59 -1.86 13.19
C ASP A 147 -12.28 -0.54 12.81
N SER A 148 -13.61 -0.51 12.89
CA SER A 148 -14.39 0.65 12.46
C SER A 148 -14.39 1.80 13.47
N GLU A 149 -14.07 1.53 14.74
CA GLU A 149 -13.94 2.58 15.76
C GLU A 149 -12.69 3.43 15.50
N GLU A 150 -11.58 2.78 15.16
CA GLU A 150 -10.30 3.43 14.90
C GLU A 150 -10.07 3.76 13.41
N GLY A 151 -10.87 3.19 12.52
CA GLY A 151 -10.74 3.40 11.07
C GLY A 151 -9.46 2.78 10.49
N VAL A 152 -9.04 1.62 11.00
CA VAL A 152 -7.79 0.95 10.61
C VAL A 152 -7.99 -0.53 10.31
N VAL A 153 -7.07 -1.13 9.54
CA VAL A 153 -7.01 -2.58 9.36
C VAL A 153 -6.01 -3.19 10.33
N ILE A 154 -6.45 -4.21 11.07
CA ILE A 154 -5.60 -4.98 11.99
C ILE A 154 -5.16 -6.27 11.30
N GLY A 155 -3.85 -6.40 11.09
CA GLY A 155 -3.19 -7.62 10.60
C GLY A 155 -2.55 -8.42 11.73
N TYR A 156 -2.65 -9.75 11.70
CA TYR A 156 -2.14 -10.65 12.74
C TYR A 156 -1.76 -12.02 12.17
N PRO A 157 -0.94 -12.83 12.87
CA PRO A 157 -0.60 -14.18 12.39
C PRO A 157 -1.85 -15.03 12.16
N ALA A 158 -1.94 -15.72 11.02
CA ALA A 158 -3.15 -16.44 10.63
C ALA A 158 -3.54 -17.61 11.56
N ASP A 159 -2.61 -18.11 12.37
CA ASP A 159 -2.85 -19.13 13.39
C ASP A 159 -3.40 -18.57 14.71
N VAL A 160 -3.47 -17.24 14.84
CA VAL A 160 -4.06 -16.54 15.99
C VAL A 160 -5.55 -16.25 15.71
N PRO A 161 -6.49 -16.71 16.55
CA PRO A 161 -7.90 -16.33 16.43
C PRO A 161 -8.11 -14.82 16.53
N GLN A 162 -9.06 -14.26 15.77
CA GLN A 162 -9.32 -12.82 15.71
C GLN A 162 -9.53 -12.19 17.09
N GLU A 163 -10.25 -12.85 18.00
CA GLU A 163 -10.52 -12.35 19.35
C GLU A 163 -9.28 -12.27 20.25
N ARG A 164 -8.14 -12.77 19.76
CA ARG A 164 -6.82 -12.68 20.41
C ARG A 164 -5.81 -11.85 19.61
N ALA A 165 -6.18 -11.30 18.46
CA ALA A 165 -5.28 -10.54 17.60
C ALA A 165 -4.56 -9.42 18.37
N LEU A 166 -5.32 -8.64 19.15
CA LEU A 166 -4.80 -7.52 19.93
C LEU A 166 -4.08 -7.93 21.23
N ARG A 167 -4.03 -9.22 21.60
CA ARG A 167 -3.32 -9.66 22.82
C ARG A 167 -1.84 -9.88 22.61
N ASN A 168 -1.41 -9.99 21.36
CA ASN A 168 -0.03 -10.20 20.96
C ASN A 168 0.44 -9.03 20.08
N GLU A 169 1.68 -9.13 19.60
CA GLU A 169 2.16 -8.27 18.52
C GLU A 169 1.23 -8.39 17.30
N HIS A 170 0.79 -7.26 16.78
CA HIS A 170 -0.08 -7.14 15.62
C HIS A 170 0.35 -5.93 14.78
N ILE A 171 -0.23 -5.83 13.59
CA ILE A 171 0.02 -4.75 12.64
C ILE A 171 -1.22 -3.90 12.51
N VAL A 172 -1.04 -2.59 12.47
CA VAL A 172 -2.05 -1.61 12.09
C VAL A 172 -1.69 -1.12 10.69
N LEU A 173 -2.62 -1.24 9.74
CA LEU A 173 -2.52 -0.72 8.38
C LEU A 173 -3.56 0.39 8.21
N GLN A 174 -3.11 1.58 7.83
CA GLN A 174 -3.98 2.74 7.69
C GLN A 174 -3.57 3.57 6.46
N VAL A 175 -4.55 4.02 5.69
CA VAL A 175 -4.34 5.06 4.69
C VAL A 175 -4.65 6.40 5.30
N VAL A 176 -3.62 7.23 5.46
CA VAL A 176 -3.73 8.57 6.01
C VAL A 176 -4.00 9.53 4.85
N THR A 177 -5.23 10.05 4.77
CA THR A 177 -5.61 11.15 3.90
C THR A 177 -5.61 12.44 4.73
N SER A 178 -5.03 13.51 4.22
CA SER A 178 -4.67 14.71 4.98
C SER A 178 -5.79 15.33 5.84
N GLY A 179 -5.47 15.51 7.11
CA GLY A 179 -6.17 16.40 8.06
C GLY A 179 -5.26 16.97 9.16
N GLY A 180 -3.96 16.64 9.16
CA GLY A 180 -2.98 17.06 10.17
C GLY A 180 -1.54 17.04 9.65
N ASN A 181 -0.55 17.20 10.54
CA ASN A 181 0.89 17.26 10.22
C ASN A 181 1.50 15.93 9.71
N GLY A 182 0.69 14.91 9.43
CA GLY A 182 1.14 13.61 8.96
C GLY A 182 1.37 13.59 7.45
N HIS A 183 2.31 12.75 7.00
CA HIS A 183 2.49 12.48 5.58
C HIS A 183 1.34 11.63 5.06
N GLU A 184 0.69 12.09 3.99
CA GLU A 184 -0.33 11.31 3.28
C GLU A 184 0.26 9.99 2.78
N GLY A 185 -0.52 8.91 2.90
CA GLY A 185 -0.26 7.63 2.26
C GLY A 185 -0.49 6.41 3.14
N LEU A 186 0.09 5.26 2.78
CA LEU A 186 -0.09 4.02 3.54
C LEU A 186 0.93 3.95 4.66
N HIS A 187 0.43 3.77 5.89
CA HIS A 187 1.24 3.51 7.07
C HIS A 187 0.96 2.11 7.58
N VAL A 188 2.03 1.36 7.83
CA VAL A 188 1.99 0.04 8.43
C VAL A 188 2.87 0.07 9.67
N THR A 189 2.26 -0.06 10.83
CA THR A 189 2.93 0.04 12.13
C THR A 189 2.71 -1.22 12.94
N ALA A 190 3.74 -1.64 13.68
CA ALA A 190 3.67 -2.78 14.58
C ALA A 190 3.36 -2.30 16.00
N TRP A 191 2.45 -3.00 16.66
CA TRP A 191 1.98 -2.66 18.00
C TRP A 191 1.98 -3.90 18.88
N ILE A 192 2.17 -3.69 20.18
CA ILE A 192 2.03 -4.75 21.17
C ILE A 192 1.23 -4.23 22.37
N HIS A 193 0.43 -5.12 22.93
CA HIS A 193 -0.32 -4.87 24.15
C HIS A 193 0.63 -4.74 25.34
N ASP A 194 0.54 -3.67 26.13
CA ASP A 194 1.45 -3.40 27.25
C ASP A 194 1.10 -4.16 28.55
N GLY A 195 0.03 -4.95 28.52
CA GLY A 195 -0.52 -5.70 29.66
C GLY A 195 -1.65 -4.96 30.39
N GLY A 196 -1.94 -3.71 30.02
CA GLY A 196 -3.03 -2.87 30.52
C GLY A 196 -4.20 -2.77 29.52
N VAL A 197 -4.69 -1.54 29.31
CA VAL A 197 -5.70 -1.21 28.29
C VAL A 197 -5.09 -0.44 27.12
N HIS A 198 -3.76 -0.32 27.09
CA HIS A 198 -3.04 0.49 26.14
C HIS A 198 -2.19 -0.37 25.21
N PHE A 199 -1.91 0.19 24.04
CA PHE A 199 -0.99 -0.35 23.07
C PHE A 199 0.18 0.61 22.95
N HIS A 200 1.36 0.06 22.66
CA HIS A 200 2.49 0.88 22.26
C HIS A 200 2.98 0.45 20.89
N GLU A 201 3.30 1.46 20.08
CA GLU A 201 3.96 1.26 18.80
C GLU A 201 5.37 0.73 19.05
N VAL A 202 5.69 -0.38 18.41
CA VAL A 202 6.99 -1.03 18.46
C VAL A 202 7.87 -0.54 17.31
N ALA A 203 7.28 -0.36 16.12
CA ALA A 203 8.00 0.10 14.94
C ALA A 203 7.06 0.59 13.83
N GLN A 204 7.58 1.50 13.00
CA GLN A 204 7.06 1.74 11.66
C GLN A 204 7.61 0.67 10.72
N VAL A 205 6.74 -0.25 10.28
CA VAL A 205 7.10 -1.40 9.45
C VAL A 205 7.20 -1.00 7.99
N PHE A 206 6.26 -0.21 7.48
CA PHE A 206 6.26 0.26 6.10
C PHE A 206 5.55 1.61 5.99
N VAL A 207 6.02 2.44 5.07
CA VAL A 207 5.38 3.71 4.72
C VAL A 207 5.46 3.95 3.22
N SER A 208 4.36 4.31 2.58
CA SER A 208 4.36 4.87 1.22
C SER A 208 3.82 6.30 1.25
N PRO A 209 4.48 7.25 0.56
CA PRO A 209 3.97 8.61 0.44
C PRO A 209 2.92 8.71 -0.67
N GLY A 210 1.95 9.62 -0.49
CA GLY A 210 0.89 9.90 -1.47
C GLY A 210 -0.22 8.85 -1.48
N LEU A 211 -1.19 9.00 -2.40
CA LEU A 211 -2.30 8.05 -2.48
C LEU A 211 -1.77 6.64 -2.82
N PRO A 212 -2.02 5.63 -1.96
CA PRO A 212 -1.45 4.31 -2.15
C PRO A 212 -2.06 3.60 -3.35
N THR A 213 -1.19 3.02 -4.16
CA THR A 213 -1.53 2.15 -5.29
C THR A 213 -1.79 0.71 -4.81
N GLN A 214 -2.25 -0.16 -5.71
CA GLN A 214 -2.37 -1.59 -5.41
C GLN A 214 -1.02 -2.23 -5.04
N GLU A 215 0.07 -1.79 -5.70
CA GLU A 215 1.43 -2.25 -5.38
C GLU A 215 1.83 -1.85 -3.95
N ASP A 216 1.44 -0.64 -3.50
CA ASP A 216 1.71 -0.20 -2.12
C ASP A 216 0.96 -1.06 -1.10
N PHE A 217 -0.30 -1.42 -1.36
CA PHE A 217 -1.05 -2.33 -0.48
C PHE A 217 -0.38 -3.71 -0.39
N ASP A 218 0.03 -4.27 -1.53
CA ASP A 218 0.68 -5.59 -1.55
C ASP A 218 2.06 -5.54 -0.86
N ARG A 219 2.87 -4.50 -1.10
CA ARG A 219 4.15 -4.32 -0.39
C ARG A 219 3.97 -4.10 1.11
N GLY A 220 3.02 -3.27 1.51
CA GLY A 220 2.69 -3.04 2.92
C GLY A 220 2.23 -4.31 3.63
N ALA A 221 1.36 -5.10 2.99
CA ALA A 221 0.93 -6.40 3.50
C ALA A 221 2.06 -7.44 3.55
N ARG A 222 2.94 -7.47 2.54
CA ARG A 222 4.15 -8.32 2.55
C ARG A 222 5.09 -7.95 3.70
N ALA A 223 5.32 -6.65 3.92
CA ALA A 223 6.14 -6.16 5.03
C ALA A 223 5.52 -6.52 6.39
N ALA A 224 4.20 -6.42 6.54
CA ALA A 224 3.47 -6.88 7.71
C ALA A 224 3.69 -8.39 7.96
N ALA A 225 3.60 -9.22 6.92
CA ALA A 225 3.79 -10.67 7.01
C ALA A 225 5.22 -11.04 7.38
N GLU A 226 6.22 -10.42 6.76
CA GLU A 226 7.63 -10.59 7.12
C GLU A 226 7.88 -10.17 8.56
N TRP A 227 7.29 -9.06 9.03
CA TRP A 227 7.47 -8.57 10.39
C TRP A 227 6.95 -9.54 11.45
N LEU A 228 5.80 -10.16 11.19
CA LEU A 228 5.17 -11.12 12.09
C LEU A 228 5.77 -12.53 12.00
N SER A 229 6.64 -12.80 11.01
CA SER A 229 7.29 -14.09 10.84
C SER A 229 8.36 -14.37 11.92
N LYS A 230 8.63 -15.65 12.18
CA LYS A 230 9.60 -16.10 13.18
C LYS A 230 10.50 -17.20 12.60
N PRO A 231 11.84 -16.99 12.50
CA PRO A 231 12.55 -15.73 12.79
C PRO A 231 12.16 -14.62 11.80
N ARG A 232 12.20 -13.37 12.26
CA ARG A 232 11.94 -12.20 11.41
C ARG A 232 13.12 -12.02 10.43
N PRO A 233 12.90 -11.95 9.11
CA PRO A 233 13.95 -11.63 8.16
C PRO A 233 14.36 -10.16 8.31
N GLU A 234 15.64 -9.89 8.11
CA GLU A 234 16.20 -8.53 8.16
C GLU A 234 16.85 -8.19 6.82
N ALA A 235 16.60 -6.99 6.28
CA ALA A 235 17.24 -6.49 5.08
C ALA A 235 18.77 -6.52 5.20
N GLY A 236 19.30 -6.22 6.39
CA GLY A 236 20.72 -6.34 6.68
C GLY A 236 21.26 -7.76 6.48
N THR A 237 20.50 -8.80 6.83
CA THR A 237 20.91 -10.19 6.58
C THR A 237 20.99 -10.49 5.08
N VAL A 238 20.09 -9.92 4.27
CA VAL A 238 20.14 -10.04 2.80
C VAL A 238 21.41 -9.37 2.23
N LEU A 239 21.76 -8.18 2.72
CA LEU A 239 23.00 -7.49 2.34
C LEU A 239 24.26 -8.25 2.78
N LEU A 240 24.29 -8.78 4.01
CA LEU A 240 25.41 -9.58 4.50
C LEU A 240 25.63 -10.83 3.64
N ALA A 241 24.56 -11.50 3.21
CA ALA A 241 24.67 -12.63 2.31
C ALA A 241 25.26 -12.22 0.95
N ALA A 242 24.82 -11.08 0.38
CA ALA A 242 25.37 -10.57 -0.87
C ALA A 242 26.85 -10.16 -0.75
N LEU A 243 27.26 -9.52 0.35
CA LEU A 243 28.65 -9.18 0.61
C LEU A 243 29.55 -10.41 0.77
N ALA A 244 29.03 -11.48 1.39
CA ALA A 244 29.76 -12.72 1.58
C ALA A 244 30.14 -13.41 0.25
N GLU A 245 29.36 -13.21 -0.82
CA GLU A 245 29.70 -13.72 -2.16
C GLU A 245 31.01 -13.14 -2.71
N TYR A 246 31.40 -11.96 -2.23
CA TYR A 246 32.66 -11.27 -2.56
C TYR A 246 33.74 -11.46 -1.48
N GLY A 247 33.50 -12.30 -0.47
CA GLY A 247 34.42 -12.50 0.66
C GLY A 247 34.51 -11.31 1.61
N ILE A 248 33.53 -10.40 1.58
CA ILE A 248 33.52 -9.19 2.41
C ILE A 248 32.79 -9.49 3.72
N THR A 249 33.48 -9.28 4.84
CA THR A 249 32.90 -9.42 6.19
C THR A 249 32.87 -8.07 6.87
N PRO A 250 31.70 -7.41 6.96
CA PRO A 250 31.61 -6.09 7.58
C PRO A 250 31.54 -6.16 9.11
N THR A 251 31.92 -5.07 9.76
CA THR A 251 31.63 -4.82 11.17
C THR A 251 30.24 -4.19 11.32
N ALA A 252 29.36 -4.81 12.09
CA ALA A 252 28.03 -4.26 12.35
C ALA A 252 28.06 -3.10 13.36
N CYS A 253 27.24 -2.08 13.10
CA CYS A 253 26.80 -1.05 14.03
C CYS A 253 25.26 -1.08 14.09
N ASP A 254 24.65 -0.38 15.03
CA ASP A 254 23.21 -0.48 15.30
C ASP A 254 22.32 -0.28 14.06
N THR A 255 22.74 0.59 13.14
CA THR A 255 21.96 1.01 11.96
C THR A 255 22.67 0.83 10.63
N SER A 256 23.93 0.37 10.63
CA SER A 256 24.78 0.31 9.44
C SER A 256 25.85 -0.79 9.55
N PHE A 257 26.52 -1.05 8.43
CA PHE A 257 27.68 -1.94 8.36
C PHE A 257 28.92 -1.15 7.92
N GLY A 258 30.04 -1.34 8.60
CA GLY A 258 31.33 -0.76 8.27
C GLY A 258 32.21 -1.76 7.52
N ILE A 259 32.77 -1.36 6.39
CA ILE A 259 33.72 -2.14 5.58
C ILE A 259 35.05 -1.39 5.56
N PRO A 260 36.13 -1.92 6.18
CA PRO A 260 37.43 -1.24 6.13
C PRO A 260 37.96 -1.19 4.70
N LEU A 261 38.63 -0.09 4.33
CA LEU A 261 39.31 -0.01 3.03
C LEU A 261 40.64 -0.78 3.01
N ASP A 262 41.22 -1.03 4.18
CA ASP A 262 42.39 -1.88 4.36
C ASP A 262 41.96 -3.18 5.05
N PRO A 263 42.08 -4.35 4.39
CA PRO A 263 41.64 -5.63 4.94
C PRO A 263 42.44 -6.09 6.17
N GLU A 264 43.59 -5.48 6.46
CA GLU A 264 44.39 -5.78 7.67
C GLU A 264 43.87 -5.05 8.93
N VAL A 265 42.88 -4.16 8.78
CA VAL A 265 42.26 -3.46 9.92
C VAL A 265 41.42 -4.43 10.73
N ALA A 266 41.71 -4.53 12.03
CA ALA A 266 40.92 -5.34 12.95
C ALA A 266 39.47 -4.81 13.08
N ASP A 267 38.50 -5.72 13.20
CA ASP A 267 37.05 -5.42 13.23
C ASP A 267 36.66 -4.28 14.18
N GLY A 268 37.30 -4.20 15.35
CA GLY A 268 37.01 -3.18 16.37
C GLY A 268 37.54 -1.78 16.05
N SER A 269 38.34 -1.61 14.98
CA SER A 269 38.97 -0.35 14.60
C SER A 269 38.39 0.25 13.32
N VAL A 270 37.47 -0.44 12.64
CA VAL A 270 36.86 0.00 11.36
C VAL A 270 36.30 1.43 11.46
N TRP A 271 35.54 1.73 12.51
CA TRP A 271 34.88 3.03 12.71
C TRP A 271 35.83 4.18 13.04
N SER A 272 37.10 3.89 13.36
CA SER A 272 38.12 4.89 13.70
C SER A 272 39.11 5.17 12.56
N GLY A 273 38.96 4.49 11.43
CA GLY A 273 39.83 4.62 10.26
C GLY A 273 39.03 4.81 8.97
N ALA A 274 39.73 4.73 7.83
CA ALA A 274 39.09 4.84 6.53
C ALA A 274 38.26 3.59 6.21
N HIS A 275 36.97 3.79 5.95
CA HIS A 275 36.01 2.72 5.73
C HIS A 275 34.87 3.17 4.81
N LEU A 276 34.13 2.21 4.26
CA LEU A 276 32.81 2.44 3.73
C LEU A 276 31.78 2.15 4.83
N SER A 277 30.76 2.98 4.96
CA SER A 277 29.58 2.65 5.75
C SER A 277 28.39 2.42 4.81
N VAL A 278 27.66 1.34 5.00
CA VAL A 278 26.44 1.03 4.22
C VAL A 278 25.25 0.94 5.15
N ALA A 279 24.19 1.67 4.80
CA ALA A 279 22.93 1.71 5.53
C ALA A 279 21.76 1.79 4.55
N ASP A 280 20.59 1.31 4.96
CA ASP A 280 19.38 1.54 4.19
C ASP A 280 18.93 2.99 4.41
N ARG A 281 18.26 3.56 3.41
CA ARG A 281 17.78 4.94 3.46
C ARG A 281 16.70 5.19 4.52
N SER A 282 16.07 4.15 5.07
CA SER A 282 15.23 4.23 6.26
C SER A 282 16.03 4.46 7.55
N GLY A 283 17.36 4.36 7.51
CA GLY A 283 18.24 4.58 8.65
C GLY A 283 18.41 3.37 9.57
N SER A 284 18.07 2.16 9.11
CA SER A 284 18.25 0.92 9.88
C SER A 284 18.53 -0.27 8.96
N THR A 285 19.35 -1.22 9.39
CA THR A 285 19.54 -2.52 8.71
C THR A 285 18.61 -3.61 9.24
N LYS A 286 17.89 -3.35 10.34
CA LYS A 286 17.06 -4.31 11.08
C LYS A 286 15.56 -4.25 10.73
N HIS A 287 15.22 -3.66 9.58
CA HIS A 287 13.85 -3.67 9.05
C HIS A 287 13.65 -4.89 8.14
N VAL A 288 12.40 -5.21 7.85
CA VAL A 288 12.04 -6.35 6.99
C VAL A 288 12.36 -6.05 5.52
N PRO A 289 12.81 -7.04 4.70
CA PRO A 289 13.17 -6.82 3.30
C PRO A 289 12.12 -6.07 2.45
N ALA A 290 10.83 -6.31 2.66
CA ALA A 290 9.77 -5.62 1.92
C ALA A 290 9.66 -4.12 2.24
N ALA A 291 10.23 -3.66 3.36
CA ALA A 291 10.27 -2.26 3.76
C ALA A 291 11.51 -1.49 3.26
N HIS A 292 12.42 -2.20 2.58
CA HIS A 292 13.67 -1.67 2.04
C HIS A 292 13.45 -0.37 1.24
N ALA A 293 14.21 0.66 1.56
CA ALA A 293 14.11 1.98 0.94
C ALA A 293 15.26 2.25 -0.06
N GLY A 294 16.26 1.37 -0.09
CA GLY A 294 17.43 1.45 -0.95
C GLY A 294 18.70 1.61 -0.12
N TRP A 295 19.77 0.90 -0.50
CA TRP A 295 21.07 1.05 0.14
C TRP A 295 21.73 2.38 -0.26
N ALA A 296 22.43 2.97 0.70
CA ALA A 296 23.39 4.06 0.49
C ALA A 296 24.73 3.68 1.10
N VAL A 297 25.81 3.89 0.35
CA VAL A 297 27.19 3.64 0.79
C VAL A 297 27.90 4.98 0.88
N PHE A 298 28.48 5.27 2.04
CA PHE A 298 29.22 6.50 2.34
C PHE A 298 30.70 6.17 2.53
N LEU A 299 31.57 7.06 2.06
CA LEU A 299 33.01 6.98 2.31
C LEU A 299 33.33 7.74 3.60
N HIS A 300 34.20 7.16 4.43
CA HIS A 300 34.80 7.82 5.58
C HIS A 300 36.32 7.88 5.46
N ASP A 301 36.93 8.97 5.93
CA ASP A 301 38.37 9.19 5.87
C ASP A 301 39.14 8.48 7.00
N ALA A 302 40.45 8.69 7.09
CA ALA A 302 41.31 8.07 8.09
C ALA A 302 40.99 8.45 9.55
N SER A 303 40.16 9.48 9.77
CA SER A 303 39.65 9.85 11.10
C SER A 303 38.24 9.34 11.37
N GLY A 304 37.63 8.63 10.41
CA GLY A 304 36.25 8.15 10.49
C GLY A 304 35.21 9.21 10.10
N GLU A 305 35.63 10.36 9.58
CA GLU A 305 34.72 11.44 9.18
C GLU A 305 34.17 11.19 7.76
N PRO A 306 32.88 11.48 7.50
CA PRO A 306 32.28 11.26 6.19
C PRO A 306 32.88 12.17 5.12
N VAL A 307 33.09 11.63 3.92
CA VAL A 307 33.73 12.31 2.78
C VAL A 307 32.72 12.53 1.66
N GLY A 308 32.21 13.75 1.56
CA GLY A 308 31.35 14.18 0.46
C GLY A 308 30.00 13.45 0.40
N ASP A 309 29.45 13.37 -0.81
CA ASP A 309 28.20 12.66 -1.09
C ASP A 309 28.44 11.13 -1.15
N PRO A 310 27.41 10.31 -0.88
CA PRO A 310 27.54 8.86 -0.96
C PRO A 310 27.94 8.44 -2.38
N PRO A 311 29.08 7.74 -2.56
CA PRO A 311 29.51 7.30 -3.89
C PRO A 311 28.58 6.23 -4.49
N PHE A 312 27.68 5.64 -3.70
CA PHE A 312 26.57 4.83 -4.16
C PHE A 312 25.30 5.17 -3.37
N ALA A 313 24.21 5.43 -4.07
CA ALA A 313 22.89 5.49 -3.47
C ALA A 313 21.87 5.05 -4.52
N THR A 314 20.96 4.16 -4.16
CA THR A 314 19.86 3.82 -5.07
C THR A 314 18.92 5.02 -5.23
N PRO A 315 18.70 5.53 -6.47
CA PRO A 315 17.92 6.74 -6.67
C PRO A 315 16.45 6.57 -6.27
N VAL A 316 15.90 7.58 -5.59
CA VAL A 316 14.47 7.60 -5.16
C VAL A 316 13.52 7.46 -6.35
N SER A 317 13.94 7.98 -7.51
CA SER A 317 13.14 8.00 -8.73
C SER A 317 12.84 6.61 -9.30
N PHE A 318 13.56 5.57 -8.89
CA PHE A 318 13.28 4.19 -9.30
C PHE A 318 12.17 3.52 -8.46
N GLY A 319 11.51 4.28 -7.58
CA GLY A 319 10.61 3.72 -6.59
C GLY A 319 11.40 2.95 -5.52
N ARG A 320 10.72 2.04 -4.82
CA ARG A 320 11.35 1.19 -3.81
C ARG A 320 11.99 -0.04 -4.48
N PRO A 321 13.32 -0.20 -4.44
CA PRO A 321 13.98 -1.33 -5.09
C PRO A 321 13.70 -2.65 -4.35
N GLU A 322 13.73 -3.78 -5.05
CA GLU A 322 13.67 -5.10 -4.41
C GLU A 322 14.96 -5.38 -3.62
N CYS A 323 14.82 -5.75 -2.34
CA CYS A 323 15.94 -5.78 -1.39
C CYS A 323 17.08 -6.70 -1.84
N HIS A 324 16.79 -7.87 -2.43
CA HIS A 324 17.81 -8.79 -2.93
C HIS A 324 18.61 -8.20 -4.09
N GLU A 325 17.94 -7.61 -5.07
CA GLU A 325 18.60 -7.01 -6.25
C GLU A 325 19.44 -5.79 -5.85
N ASP A 326 18.90 -4.96 -4.96
CA ASP A 326 19.60 -3.78 -4.46
C ASP A 326 20.81 -4.15 -3.61
N SER A 327 20.69 -5.18 -2.77
CA SER A 327 21.78 -5.73 -1.97
C SER A 327 22.91 -6.28 -2.85
N ALA A 328 22.57 -7.01 -3.92
CA ALA A 328 23.55 -7.48 -4.89
C ALA A 328 24.27 -6.32 -5.59
N ARG A 329 23.54 -5.28 -6.01
CA ARG A 329 24.14 -4.08 -6.62
C ARG A 329 25.07 -3.33 -5.66
N ALA A 330 24.67 -3.19 -4.40
CA ALA A 330 25.50 -2.57 -3.37
C ALA A 330 26.77 -3.40 -3.11
N ALA A 331 26.66 -4.73 -3.02
CA ALA A 331 27.80 -5.62 -2.83
C ALA A 331 28.80 -5.57 -3.99
N VAL A 332 28.32 -5.59 -5.24
CA VAL A 332 29.18 -5.38 -6.43
C VAL A 332 29.92 -4.05 -6.34
N PHE A 333 29.19 -2.96 -6.05
CA PHE A 333 29.80 -1.64 -5.94
C PHE A 333 30.89 -1.59 -4.85
N ILE A 334 30.62 -2.15 -3.67
CA ILE A 334 31.58 -2.18 -2.56
C ILE A 334 32.82 -3.00 -2.95
N ALA A 335 32.64 -4.18 -3.56
CA ALA A 335 33.74 -5.04 -4.00
C ALA A 335 34.64 -4.35 -5.04
N ASP A 336 34.04 -3.69 -6.03
CA ASP A 336 34.76 -2.92 -7.04
C ASP A 336 35.50 -1.73 -6.42
N TYR A 337 34.89 -1.06 -5.44
CA TYR A 337 35.47 0.10 -4.77
C TYR A 337 36.74 -0.28 -3.99
N ILE A 338 36.70 -1.33 -3.18
CA ILE A 338 37.84 -1.76 -2.35
C ILE A 338 38.96 -2.42 -3.18
N SER A 339 38.63 -2.99 -4.35
CA SER A 339 39.60 -3.64 -5.23
C SER A 339 40.32 -2.65 -6.16
N ALA A 340 39.83 -1.40 -6.27
CA ALA A 340 40.44 -0.40 -7.12
C ALA A 340 41.82 0.01 -6.57
N PRO A 341 42.83 0.23 -7.44
CA PRO A 341 44.13 0.77 -7.00
C PRO A 341 43.92 2.09 -6.26
N SER A 342 44.66 2.30 -5.17
CA SER A 342 44.57 3.47 -4.30
C SER A 342 44.48 4.75 -5.14
N ARG A 343 43.37 5.49 -5.01
CA ARG A 343 43.16 6.78 -5.68
C ARG A 343 43.87 7.91 -4.94
#